data_AF-A0A1W1US31-F1
#
_entry.id   AF-A0A1W1US31-F1
#
_cell.length_a   1.000
_cell.length_b   1.000
_cell.length_c   1.000
_cell.angle_alpha   90.00
_cell.angle_beta   90.00
_cell.angle_gamma   90.00
#
_symmetry.space_group_name_H-M   'P 1'
#
loop_
_entity.id
_entity.type
_entity.pdbx_description
1 polymer ?
#
loop_
_entity_poly.entity_id
_entity_poly.type
_entity_poly.pdbx_seq_one_letter_code
_entity_poly.pdbx_strand_id
1 'polypeptide(L)'
;MKHDHPSPPPATPENPVPQPGSTTGTTAYTCPMHPEVVRDQPGNCPKCGMTLVPEKEQSDQREMVLNHYNTLYWTHATNILLGFFLIASPFTFGYQSPAMTYSDIASGVLLIVFSVLSANPFRLWAPWASSFVGLWLLFAPLVFWSPDASAYLLDSVVGIFAIGFAVLIPEMPGMMQMMLNMPAGPQTPPGWTYNPSSWLQRAPMIVLAWIGFFGARYLTAYQLGYVAHVWDPFFHTGSERVLTSDVSKMFPISDAGLGNVSYALEALMGYMGMSDRWRTMPWMVAFFGILVIPLGVVSIVLITLQPVAVGAWCSVCLLTAVVMVMMLPLTLDEVVAMVQFMNKRVKSGQPFWRTFWMGDTIEGGSDDTRTPRFTDGLTKTAPAMAWGVNLPWTLVGATVVGMWWMFFPGNFGVTGAVANSFTTLGALVITFSVMAMAEVGRALRFVNIAFVLWLVVTVLWLDQVPPQARWNAFGTGAVLVALTLPKGKIRESYGTFDPYIF
;
A
#
# COMPACT_ATOMS: atom_id res chain seq x y z
N MET A 1 -36.98 87.44 3.38
CA MET A 1 -36.06 86.71 2.48
C MET A 1 -34.65 87.06 2.91
N LYS A 2 -33.98 86.19 3.67
CA LYS A 2 -32.59 86.39 4.12
C LYS A 2 -31.73 85.28 3.49
N HIS A 3 -30.70 85.72 2.79
CA HIS A 3 -29.66 84.90 2.19
C HIS A 3 -28.51 84.66 3.19
N ASP A 4 -28.14 83.38 3.28
CA ASP A 4 -26.80 82.77 3.24
C ASP A 4 -25.61 83.27 4.10
N HIS A 5 -25.11 82.35 4.92
CA HIS A 5 -23.68 82.00 5.03
C HIS A 5 -23.54 80.47 5.19
N PRO A 6 -22.57 79.80 4.52
CA PRO A 6 -22.39 78.36 4.62
C PRO A 6 -21.57 77.97 5.87
N SER A 7 -22.00 76.91 6.56
CA SER A 7 -21.31 76.28 7.68
C SER A 7 -20.14 75.39 7.22
N PRO A 8 -19.07 75.23 8.03
CA PRO A 8 -17.92 74.40 7.66
C PRO A 8 -18.24 72.90 7.70
N PRO A 9 -17.49 72.06 6.96
CA PRO A 9 -17.72 70.62 6.90
C PRO A 9 -17.42 69.91 8.24
N PRO A 10 -18.11 68.79 8.53
CA PRO A 10 -17.94 68.04 9.78
C PRO A 10 -16.57 67.38 9.87
N ALA A 11 -15.99 67.42 11.07
CA ALA A 11 -14.73 66.78 11.41
C ALA A 11 -14.81 65.26 11.22
N THR A 12 -13.78 64.69 10.59
CA THR A 12 -13.50 63.25 10.54
C THR A 12 -13.39 62.65 11.94
N PRO A 13 -13.91 61.43 12.19
CA PRO A 13 -13.73 60.76 13.47
C PRO A 13 -12.25 60.41 13.65
N GLU A 14 -11.62 61.02 14.65
CA GLU A 14 -10.31 60.61 15.14
C GLU A 14 -10.40 59.17 15.66
N ASN A 15 -9.55 58.30 15.12
CA ASN A 15 -9.31 56.97 15.66
C ASN A 15 -8.82 57.10 17.11
N PRO A 16 -9.30 56.27 18.06
CA PRO A 16 -8.82 56.32 19.43
C PRO A 16 -7.31 56.08 19.50
N VAL A 17 -6.60 57.01 20.12
CA VAL A 17 -5.20 56.86 20.53
C VAL A 17 -5.07 55.59 21.39
N PRO A 18 -4.14 54.65 21.10
CA PRO A 18 -3.94 53.49 21.96
C PRO A 18 -3.46 53.96 23.33
N GLN A 19 -4.22 53.67 24.38
CA GLN A 19 -3.77 53.88 25.75
C GLN A 19 -2.55 52.99 26.04
N PRO A 20 -1.45 53.52 26.62
CA PRO A 20 -0.32 52.71 27.05
C PRO A 20 -0.71 52.00 28.35
N GLY A 21 -1.35 50.85 28.19
CA GLY A 21 -1.85 50.03 29.28
C GLY A 21 -2.27 48.64 28.83
N SER A 22 -1.67 48.10 27.76
CA SER A 22 -1.74 46.66 27.52
C SER A 22 -0.76 46.00 28.49
N THR A 23 -1.27 45.24 29.45
CA THR A 23 -0.51 44.16 30.08
C THR A 23 0.22 43.41 28.98
N THR A 24 1.54 43.54 28.93
CA THR A 24 2.42 42.62 28.21
C THR A 24 2.25 41.27 28.89
N GLY A 25 1.22 40.53 28.49
CA GLY A 25 1.12 39.11 28.78
C GLY A 25 2.28 38.46 28.05
N THR A 26 3.34 38.12 28.78
CA THR A 26 4.45 37.35 28.26
C THR A 26 3.86 36.05 27.69
N THR A 27 3.90 35.88 26.36
CA THR A 27 3.42 34.65 25.73
C THR A 27 4.25 33.50 26.27
N ALA A 28 3.66 32.68 27.14
CA ALA A 28 4.31 31.49 27.64
C ALA A 28 4.44 30.47 26.50
N TYR A 29 5.59 29.82 26.41
CA TYR A 29 5.93 28.79 25.45
C TYR A 29 6.08 27.48 26.20
N THR A 30 5.49 26.41 25.69
CA THR A 30 5.60 25.07 26.27
C THR A 30 6.02 24.04 25.24
N CYS A 31 6.54 22.91 25.72
CA CYS A 31 6.97 21.82 24.86
C CYS A 31 5.79 20.88 24.57
N PRO A 32 5.45 20.59 23.29
CA PRO A 32 4.37 19.66 22.94
C PRO A 32 4.47 18.27 23.57
N MET A 33 5.71 17.79 23.75
CA MET A 33 6.01 16.47 24.34
C MET A 33 6.26 16.49 25.86
N HIS A 34 6.49 17.68 26.45
CA HIS A 34 6.84 17.85 27.86
C HIS A 34 6.12 19.10 28.40
N PRO A 35 4.80 19.03 28.61
CA PRO A 35 3.98 20.19 28.97
C PRO A 35 4.45 20.91 30.25
N GLU A 36 5.17 20.20 31.12
CA GLU A 36 5.81 20.74 32.32
C GLU A 36 6.96 21.72 32.05
N VAL A 37 7.47 21.79 30.82
CA VAL A 37 8.50 22.75 30.41
C VAL A 37 7.81 23.98 29.87
N VAL A 38 7.62 25.00 30.72
CA VAL A 38 7.10 26.32 30.33
C VAL A 38 8.23 27.35 30.38
N ARG A 39 8.34 28.19 29.34
CA ARG A 39 9.30 29.30 29.26
C ARG A 39 8.64 30.55 28.73
N ASP A 40 9.14 31.70 29.16
CA ASP A 40 8.62 33.01 28.74
C ASP A 40 9.13 33.45 27.35
N GLN A 41 9.98 32.65 26.71
CA GLN A 41 10.64 32.97 25.45
C GLN A 41 10.67 31.74 24.53
N PRO A 42 10.68 31.96 23.19
CA PRO A 42 10.89 30.89 22.23
C PRO A 42 12.26 30.24 22.45
N GLY A 43 12.37 28.96 22.14
CA GLY A 43 13.60 28.20 22.33
C GLY A 43 13.38 26.71 22.12
N ASN A 44 14.34 25.89 22.52
CA ASN A 44 14.21 24.44 22.46
C ASN A 44 14.00 23.83 23.85
N CYS A 45 13.21 22.77 23.92
CA CYS A 45 12.98 22.00 25.11
C CYS A 45 14.29 21.35 25.58
N PRO A 46 14.71 21.52 26.84
CA PRO A 46 15.94 20.93 27.37
C PRO A 46 15.87 19.40 27.53
N LYS A 47 14.67 18.79 27.47
CA LYS A 47 14.48 17.35 27.59
C LYS A 47 14.57 16.61 26.25
N CYS A 48 13.98 17.18 25.20
CA CYS A 48 13.85 16.52 23.90
C CYS A 48 14.37 17.31 22.70
N GLY A 49 14.80 18.56 22.89
CA GLY A 49 15.32 19.41 21.83
C GLY A 49 14.27 19.98 20.86
N MET A 50 12.98 19.67 21.01
CA MET A 50 11.93 20.27 20.18
C MET A 50 11.74 21.76 20.47
N THR A 51 11.41 22.54 19.44
CA THR A 51 11.09 23.95 19.59
C THR A 51 9.82 24.13 20.42
N LEU A 52 9.87 25.04 21.38
CA LEU A 52 8.74 25.40 22.24
C LEU A 52 7.69 26.15 21.42
N VAL A 53 6.43 25.84 21.66
CA VAL A 53 5.26 26.39 20.96
C VAL A 53 4.49 27.29 21.92
N PRO A 54 3.89 28.41 21.48
CA PRO A 54 3.03 29.23 22.33
C PRO A 54 1.96 28.39 23.04
N GLU A 55 1.80 28.56 24.35
CA GLU A 55 0.89 27.77 25.19
C GLU A 55 -0.56 27.85 24.68
N LYS A 56 -0.99 29.03 24.23
CA LYS A 56 -2.31 29.24 23.64
C LYS A 56 -2.50 28.47 22.33
N GLU A 57 -1.49 28.46 21.46
CA GLU A 57 -1.55 27.68 20.22
C GLU A 57 -1.60 26.18 20.53
N GLN A 58 -0.84 25.72 21.52
CA GLN A 58 -0.87 24.33 21.97
C GLN A 58 -2.23 23.95 22.61
N SER A 59 -2.89 24.86 23.34
CA SER A 59 -4.23 24.61 23.88
C SER A 59 -5.29 24.51 22.78
N ASP A 60 -5.24 25.40 21.80
CA ASP A 60 -6.19 25.43 20.68
C ASP A 60 -6.03 24.16 19.81
N GLN A 61 -4.79 23.75 19.53
CA GLN A 61 -4.48 22.48 18.87
C GLN A 61 -5.02 21.28 19.67
N ARG A 62 -4.85 21.28 21.00
CA ARG A 62 -5.34 20.21 21.86
C ARG A 62 -6.87 20.10 21.83
N GLU A 63 -7.57 21.24 21.84
CA GLU A 63 -9.02 21.27 21.73
C GLU A 63 -9.50 20.72 20.37
N MET A 64 -8.83 21.12 19.27
CA MET A 64 -9.11 20.60 17.94
C MET A 64 -8.98 19.07 17.87
N VAL A 65 -7.88 18.54 18.43
CA VAL A 65 -7.64 17.08 18.53
C VAL A 65 -8.77 16.39 19.31
N LEU A 66 -9.18 16.94 20.45
CA LEU A 66 -10.26 16.38 21.27
C LEU A 66 -11.61 16.40 20.53
N ASN A 67 -11.94 17.50 19.83
CA ASN A 67 -13.20 17.62 19.10
C ASN A 67 -13.27 16.64 17.93
N HIS A 68 -12.18 16.52 17.16
CA HIS A 68 -12.07 15.52 16.11
C HIS A 68 -12.21 14.09 16.67
N TYR A 69 -11.50 13.80 17.76
CA TYR A 69 -11.54 12.49 18.40
C TYR A 69 -12.93 12.14 18.95
N ASN A 70 -13.64 13.10 19.56
CA ASN A 70 -15.00 12.91 20.04
C ASN A 70 -15.98 12.60 18.89
N THR A 71 -15.77 13.18 17.70
CA THR A 71 -16.59 12.90 16.51
C THR A 71 -16.40 11.47 16.02
N LEU A 72 -15.21 10.90 16.19
CA LEU A 72 -14.86 9.56 15.73
C LEU A 72 -14.89 8.49 16.84
N TYR A 73 -15.30 8.85 18.06
CA TYR A 73 -15.33 7.92 19.19
C TYR A 73 -16.18 6.65 18.94
N TRP A 74 -17.20 6.75 18.08
CA TRP A 74 -18.05 5.64 17.69
C TRP A 74 -17.28 4.47 17.05
N THR A 75 -16.11 4.71 16.45
CA THR A 75 -15.30 3.63 15.86
C THR A 75 -14.78 2.68 16.94
N HIS A 76 -14.29 3.22 18.07
CA HIS A 76 -13.83 2.43 19.20
C HIS A 76 -15.00 1.72 19.89
N ALA A 77 -16.17 2.38 19.98
CA ALA A 77 -17.39 1.72 20.45
C ALA A 77 -17.80 0.54 19.55
N THR A 78 -17.60 0.66 18.24
CA THR A 78 -17.85 -0.43 17.28
C THR A 78 -16.87 -1.58 17.49
N ASN A 79 -15.58 -1.30 17.74
CA ASN A 79 -14.63 -2.36 18.10
C ASN A 79 -14.96 -3.07 19.41
N ILE A 80 -15.50 -2.36 20.41
CA ILE A 80 -16.01 -2.99 21.64
C ILE A 80 -17.13 -3.98 21.29
N LEU A 81 -18.08 -3.58 20.43
CA LEU A 81 -19.14 -4.46 19.96
C LEU A 81 -18.59 -5.69 19.22
N LEU A 82 -17.62 -5.50 18.33
CA LEU A 82 -16.95 -6.60 17.64
C LEU A 82 -16.25 -7.56 18.63
N GLY A 83 -15.66 -7.03 19.69
CA GLY A 83 -15.04 -7.85 20.73
C GLY A 83 -16.05 -8.69 21.51
N PHE A 84 -17.23 -8.12 21.85
CA PHE A 84 -18.31 -8.90 22.44
C PHE A 84 -18.83 -9.99 21.49
N PHE A 85 -18.92 -9.65 20.20
CA PHE A 85 -19.33 -10.60 19.17
C PHE A 85 -18.33 -11.77 19.02
N LEU A 86 -17.02 -11.52 19.07
CA LEU A 86 -15.98 -12.56 19.09
C LEU A 86 -16.04 -13.45 20.33
N ILE A 87 -16.38 -12.90 21.51
CA ILE A 87 -16.54 -13.73 22.72
C ILE A 87 -17.75 -14.67 22.58
N ALA A 88 -18.81 -14.21 21.92
CA ALA A 88 -20.03 -15.00 21.72
C ALA A 88 -19.93 -16.00 20.54
N SER A 89 -19.04 -15.77 19.57
CA SER A 89 -18.99 -16.56 18.33
C SER A 89 -18.76 -18.06 18.54
N PRO A 90 -17.87 -18.54 19.43
CA PRO A 90 -17.61 -19.98 19.53
C PRO A 90 -18.82 -20.75 20.07
N PHE A 91 -19.57 -20.13 20.99
CA PHE A 91 -20.78 -20.69 21.58
C PHE A 91 -21.98 -20.61 20.64
N THR A 92 -22.03 -19.56 19.81
CA THR A 92 -23.14 -19.33 18.86
C THR A 92 -23.03 -20.26 17.64
N PHE A 93 -21.82 -20.43 17.12
CA PHE A 93 -21.57 -21.21 15.90
C PHE A 93 -21.07 -22.63 16.19
N GLY A 94 -20.82 -22.98 17.45
CA GLY A 94 -20.45 -24.34 17.86
C GLY A 94 -19.08 -24.76 17.32
N TYR A 95 -18.04 -23.98 17.62
CA TYR A 95 -16.68 -24.26 17.16
C TYR A 95 -16.20 -25.64 17.60
N GLN A 96 -15.57 -26.36 16.70
CA GLN A 96 -14.97 -27.66 16.97
C GLN A 96 -13.58 -27.54 17.58
N SER A 97 -12.81 -26.50 17.18
CA SER A 97 -11.44 -26.30 17.66
C SER A 97 -11.40 -25.55 19.00
N PRO A 98 -10.84 -26.16 20.07
CA PRO A 98 -10.61 -25.45 21.32
C PRO A 98 -9.62 -24.30 21.16
N ALA A 99 -8.61 -24.45 20.28
CA ALA A 99 -7.61 -23.42 20.02
C ALA A 99 -8.25 -22.15 19.44
N MET A 100 -9.15 -22.31 18.46
CA MET A 100 -9.92 -21.19 17.91
C MET A 100 -10.84 -20.57 18.97
N THR A 101 -11.52 -21.40 19.77
CA THR A 101 -12.40 -20.91 20.84
C THR A 101 -11.65 -19.99 21.81
N TYR A 102 -10.46 -20.40 22.28
CA TYR A 102 -9.66 -19.55 23.17
C TYR A 102 -9.09 -18.33 22.45
N SER A 103 -8.70 -18.46 21.19
CA SER A 103 -8.19 -17.35 20.38
C SER A 103 -9.23 -16.24 20.22
N ASP A 104 -10.47 -16.58 19.84
CA ASP A 104 -11.54 -15.61 19.61
C ASP A 104 -11.96 -14.94 20.92
N ILE A 105 -12.11 -15.71 22.01
CA ILE A 105 -12.46 -15.16 23.33
C ILE A 105 -11.35 -14.21 23.81
N ALA A 106 -10.09 -14.62 23.73
CA ALA A 106 -8.96 -13.77 24.15
C ALA A 106 -8.87 -12.51 23.28
N SER A 107 -9.00 -12.65 21.96
CA SER A 107 -8.98 -11.54 21.01
C SER A 107 -10.15 -10.58 21.26
N GLY A 108 -11.35 -11.10 21.54
CA GLY A 108 -12.51 -10.28 21.87
C GLY A 108 -12.33 -9.49 23.17
N VAL A 109 -11.81 -10.12 24.22
CA VAL A 109 -11.48 -9.42 25.49
C VAL A 109 -10.40 -8.36 25.27
N LEU A 110 -9.32 -8.69 24.58
CA LEU A 110 -8.24 -7.74 24.27
C LEU A 110 -8.76 -6.57 23.43
N LEU A 111 -9.60 -6.83 22.43
CA LEU A 111 -10.17 -5.80 21.58
C LEU A 111 -11.07 -4.85 22.38
N ILE A 112 -11.88 -5.36 23.30
CA ILE A 112 -12.68 -4.52 24.22
C ILE A 112 -11.76 -3.66 25.09
N VAL A 113 -10.78 -4.27 25.76
CA VAL A 113 -9.87 -3.57 26.67
C VAL A 113 -9.11 -2.47 25.93
N PHE A 114 -8.48 -2.79 24.80
CA PHE A 114 -7.72 -1.81 24.04
C PHE A 114 -8.60 -0.72 23.42
N SER A 115 -9.83 -1.03 23.02
CA SER A 115 -10.77 -0.02 22.52
C SER A 115 -11.27 0.91 23.61
N VAL A 116 -11.53 0.42 24.83
CA VAL A 116 -11.84 1.27 26.00
C VAL A 116 -10.63 2.13 26.37
N LEU A 117 -9.42 1.55 26.36
CA LEU A 117 -8.20 2.30 26.65
C LEU A 117 -7.89 3.36 25.59
N SER A 118 -8.37 3.16 24.35
CA SER A 118 -8.23 4.12 23.26
C SER A 118 -9.01 5.40 23.54
N ALA A 119 -10.04 5.39 24.41
CA ALA A 119 -10.84 6.56 24.76
C ALA A 119 -10.06 7.79 25.21
N ASN A 120 -8.81 7.61 25.64
CA ASN A 120 -7.87 8.70 25.79
C ASN A 120 -7.05 8.89 24.49
N PRO A 121 -7.24 9.99 23.72
CA PRO A 121 -6.55 10.22 22.45
C PRO A 121 -5.03 10.34 22.58
N PHE A 122 -4.51 10.59 23.78
CA PHE A 122 -3.07 10.67 24.03
C PHE A 122 -2.44 9.30 24.29
N ARG A 123 -3.24 8.23 24.44
CA ARG A 123 -2.76 6.85 24.56
C ARG A 123 -2.56 6.24 23.18
N LEU A 124 -1.50 6.69 22.50
CA LEU A 124 -1.23 6.35 21.09
C LEU A 124 -1.06 4.85 20.84
N TRP A 125 -0.63 4.07 21.82
CA TRP A 125 -0.41 2.63 21.65
C TRP A 125 -1.68 1.79 21.63
N ALA A 126 -2.79 2.27 22.21
CA ALA A 126 -4.00 1.45 22.40
C ALA A 126 -4.73 1.14 21.07
N PRO A 127 -4.87 2.08 20.11
CA PRO A 127 -5.42 1.76 18.80
C PRO A 127 -4.49 0.84 18.00
N TRP A 128 -3.16 1.01 18.12
CA TRP A 128 -2.20 0.07 17.53
C TRP A 128 -2.37 -1.34 18.10
N ALA A 129 -2.53 -1.49 19.41
CA ALA A 129 -2.81 -2.77 20.04
C ALA A 129 -4.11 -3.41 19.50
N SER A 130 -5.16 -2.62 19.30
CA SER A 130 -6.40 -3.09 18.66
C SER A 130 -6.18 -3.55 17.21
N SER A 131 -5.36 -2.81 16.45
CA SER A 131 -4.97 -3.20 15.09
C SER A 131 -4.14 -4.49 15.06
N PHE A 132 -3.28 -4.73 16.06
CA PHE A 132 -2.55 -5.99 16.18
C PHE A 132 -3.45 -7.18 16.53
N VAL A 133 -4.49 -6.96 17.33
CA VAL A 133 -5.55 -7.98 17.53
C VAL A 133 -6.26 -8.27 16.21
N GLY A 134 -6.61 -7.23 15.45
CA GLY A 134 -7.19 -7.40 14.12
C GLY A 134 -6.29 -8.17 13.16
N LEU A 135 -4.99 -7.89 13.16
CA LEU A 135 -3.99 -8.63 12.38
C LEU A 135 -3.92 -10.10 12.82
N TRP A 136 -3.92 -10.36 14.13
CA TRP A 136 -3.92 -11.72 14.67
C TRP A 136 -5.14 -12.51 14.20
N LEU A 137 -6.33 -11.91 14.18
CA LEU A 137 -7.54 -12.56 13.66
C LEU A 137 -7.38 -12.99 12.19
N LEU A 138 -6.70 -12.20 11.35
CA LEU A 138 -6.43 -12.62 9.97
C LEU A 138 -5.53 -13.87 9.88
N PHE A 139 -4.66 -14.08 10.87
CA PHE A 139 -3.75 -15.21 10.93
C PHE A 139 -4.26 -16.41 11.71
N ALA A 140 -5.08 -16.21 12.75
CA ALA A 140 -5.44 -17.25 13.71
C ALA A 140 -6.06 -18.50 13.04
N PRO A 141 -7.04 -18.38 12.13
CA PRO A 141 -7.57 -19.55 11.42
C PRO A 141 -6.53 -20.30 10.59
N LEU A 142 -5.51 -19.59 10.07
CA LEU A 142 -4.43 -20.17 9.26
C LEU A 142 -3.41 -20.89 10.13
N VAL A 143 -3.01 -20.25 11.24
CA VAL A 143 -2.03 -20.80 12.20
C VAL A 143 -2.57 -22.06 12.85
N PHE A 144 -3.86 -22.06 13.22
CA PHE A 144 -4.50 -23.20 13.85
C PHE A 144 -5.06 -24.23 12.87
N TRP A 145 -4.93 -24.02 11.56
CA TRP A 145 -5.55 -24.87 10.54
C TRP A 145 -7.01 -25.16 10.89
N SER A 146 -7.77 -24.09 11.12
CA SER A 146 -9.10 -24.18 11.72
C SER A 146 -10.00 -25.13 10.94
N PRO A 147 -10.70 -26.08 11.59
CA PRO A 147 -11.76 -26.86 10.96
C PRO A 147 -13.06 -26.06 10.81
N ASP A 148 -13.16 -24.90 11.48
CA ASP A 148 -14.37 -24.12 11.60
C ASP A 148 -14.43 -23.02 10.52
N ALA A 149 -15.24 -23.25 9.48
CA ALA A 149 -15.45 -22.29 8.39
C ALA A 149 -16.05 -20.96 8.87
N SER A 150 -16.90 -21.02 9.91
CA SER A 150 -17.45 -19.84 10.58
C SER A 150 -16.35 -19.00 11.22
N ALA A 151 -15.41 -19.64 11.93
CA ALA A 151 -14.29 -18.94 12.55
C ALA A 151 -13.43 -18.24 11.50
N TYR A 152 -13.09 -18.93 10.41
CA TYR A 152 -12.33 -18.32 9.32
C TYR A 152 -13.03 -17.10 8.69
N LEU A 153 -14.34 -17.19 8.46
CA LEU A 153 -15.13 -16.06 7.93
C LEU A 153 -15.16 -14.89 8.90
N LEU A 154 -15.52 -15.16 10.16
CA LEU A 154 -15.71 -14.14 11.18
C LEU A 154 -14.39 -13.44 11.48
N ASP A 155 -13.31 -14.19 11.71
CA ASP A 155 -12.00 -13.62 12.01
C ASP A 155 -11.44 -12.77 10.86
N SER A 156 -11.63 -13.22 9.62
CA SER A 156 -11.22 -12.42 8.45
C SER A 156 -11.94 -11.08 8.41
N VAL A 157 -13.27 -11.09 8.62
CA VAL A 157 -14.11 -9.90 8.53
C VAL A 157 -13.89 -8.98 9.73
N VAL A 158 -13.93 -9.53 10.95
CA VAL A 158 -13.72 -8.79 12.19
C VAL A 158 -12.30 -8.26 12.26
N GLY A 159 -11.30 -9.00 11.80
CA GLY A 159 -9.91 -8.53 11.73
C GLY A 159 -9.75 -7.29 10.86
N ILE A 160 -10.32 -7.31 9.64
CA ILE A 160 -10.32 -6.16 8.72
C ILE A 160 -11.02 -4.95 9.36
N PHE A 161 -12.21 -5.15 9.93
CA PHE A 161 -12.96 -4.06 10.55
C PHE A 161 -12.28 -3.53 11.82
N ALA A 162 -11.68 -4.39 12.64
CA ALA A 162 -10.96 -4.00 13.84
C ALA A 162 -9.80 -3.08 13.50
N ILE A 163 -9.02 -3.41 12.46
CA ILE A 163 -7.96 -2.53 11.92
C ILE A 163 -8.57 -1.22 11.41
N GLY A 164 -9.64 -1.32 10.61
CA GLY A 164 -10.34 -0.17 10.03
C GLY A 164 -10.80 0.85 11.08
N PHE A 165 -11.53 0.39 12.10
CA PHE A 165 -12.05 1.25 13.17
C PHE A 165 -10.98 1.69 14.17
N ALA A 166 -9.84 1.00 14.25
CA ALA A 166 -8.76 1.37 15.17
C ALA A 166 -7.81 2.44 14.59
N VAL A 167 -7.37 2.28 13.34
CA VAL A 167 -6.27 3.09 12.77
C VAL A 167 -6.56 3.69 11.39
N LEU A 168 -7.59 3.20 10.69
CA LEU A 168 -7.93 3.72 9.35
C LEU A 168 -8.86 4.93 9.44
N ILE A 169 -10.00 4.78 10.12
CA ILE A 169 -11.05 5.80 10.19
C ILE A 169 -10.66 6.93 11.16
N PRO A 170 -10.18 6.65 12.40
CA PRO A 170 -9.70 7.69 13.31
C PRO A 170 -8.36 8.30 12.91
N GLU A 171 -7.77 7.82 11.82
CA GLU A 171 -6.38 8.03 11.41
C GLU A 171 -5.37 7.38 12.37
N MET A 172 -4.11 7.32 11.94
CA MET A 172 -3.06 6.68 12.70
C MET A 172 -2.75 7.47 13.99
N PRO A 173 -2.65 6.79 15.15
CA PRO A 173 -2.35 7.47 16.40
C PRO A 173 -1.04 8.25 16.32
N GLY A 174 -1.08 9.54 16.66
CA GLY A 174 0.08 10.43 16.62
C GLY A 174 0.18 11.27 15.34
N MET A 175 -0.50 10.87 14.25
CA MET A 175 -0.40 11.59 12.97
C MET A 175 -1.03 12.98 13.02
N MET A 176 -2.21 13.12 13.63
CA MET A 176 -2.85 14.43 13.75
C MET A 176 -2.01 15.39 14.61
N GLN A 177 -1.46 14.93 15.73
CA GLN A 177 -0.56 15.75 16.56
C GLN A 177 0.70 16.14 15.78
N MET A 178 1.22 15.23 14.95
CA MET A 178 2.39 15.50 14.13
C MET A 178 2.10 16.48 13.00
N MET A 179 0.97 16.34 12.30
CA MET A 179 0.57 17.26 11.22
C MET A 179 0.30 18.67 11.73
N LEU A 180 -0.31 18.82 12.90
CA LEU A 180 -0.54 20.13 13.51
C LEU A 180 0.77 20.86 13.86
N ASN A 181 1.84 20.11 14.13
CA ASN A 181 3.16 20.64 14.43
C ASN A 181 4.10 20.71 13.21
N MET A 182 3.69 20.16 12.07
CA MET A 182 4.50 20.14 10.85
C MET A 182 4.16 21.38 10.00
N PRO A 183 5.17 22.09 9.46
CA PRO A 183 4.90 23.17 8.52
C PRO A 183 4.13 22.65 7.31
N ALA A 184 3.21 23.48 6.79
CA ALA A 184 2.54 23.19 5.53
C ALA A 184 3.59 22.82 4.46
N GLY A 185 3.35 21.69 3.79
CA GLY A 185 4.27 21.14 2.82
C GLY A 185 3.55 20.79 1.52
N PRO A 186 4.31 20.62 0.43
CA PRO A 186 3.71 20.35 -0.86
C PRO A 186 3.02 18.99 -0.89
N GLN A 187 1.96 18.90 -1.69
CA GLN A 187 1.27 17.64 -1.97
C GLN A 187 1.97 16.88 -3.10
N THR A 188 2.43 17.60 -4.12
CA THR A 188 3.16 17.03 -5.26
C THR A 188 4.67 17.08 -5.01
N PRO A 189 5.41 15.97 -5.23
CA PRO A 189 6.86 15.97 -5.02
C PRO A 189 7.61 16.96 -5.93
N PRO A 190 8.76 17.50 -5.50
CA PRO A 190 9.52 18.46 -6.30
C PRO A 190 9.90 17.91 -7.68
N GLY A 191 9.50 18.64 -8.74
CA GLY A 191 9.76 18.27 -10.13
C GLY A 191 8.83 17.18 -10.68
N TRP A 192 7.82 16.75 -9.92
CA TRP A 192 6.81 15.83 -10.43
C TRP A 192 5.65 16.57 -11.09
N THR A 193 5.11 16.00 -12.17
CA THR A 193 3.97 16.58 -12.91
C THR A 193 2.60 16.19 -12.36
N TYR A 194 2.53 15.23 -11.44
CA TYR A 194 1.32 14.78 -10.77
C TYR A 194 1.66 14.20 -9.39
N ASN A 195 0.63 14.01 -8.55
CA ASN A 195 0.81 13.45 -7.22
C ASN A 195 0.64 11.90 -7.21
N PRO A 196 1.71 11.13 -6.95
CA PRO A 196 1.64 9.66 -6.91
C PRO A 196 0.90 9.10 -5.69
N SER A 197 0.75 9.89 -4.62
CA SER A 197 0.02 9.50 -3.40
C SER A 197 -1.46 9.91 -3.42
N SER A 198 -1.93 10.52 -4.51
CA SER A 198 -3.33 10.91 -4.65
C SER A 198 -4.27 9.70 -4.49
N TRP A 199 -5.48 9.92 -3.97
CA TRP A 199 -6.42 8.82 -3.75
C TRP A 199 -6.81 8.16 -5.08
N LEU A 200 -6.92 8.93 -6.16
CA LEU A 200 -7.21 8.39 -7.50
C LEU A 200 -6.12 7.42 -7.97
N GLN A 201 -4.84 7.71 -7.71
CA GLN A 201 -3.76 6.78 -8.04
C GLN A 201 -3.81 5.49 -7.21
N ARG A 202 -4.32 5.57 -5.98
CA ARG A 202 -4.43 4.42 -5.07
C ARG A 202 -5.66 3.56 -5.30
N ALA A 203 -6.74 4.14 -5.84
CA ALA A 203 -8.00 3.45 -6.02
C ALA A 203 -7.89 2.14 -6.82
N PRO A 204 -7.18 2.06 -7.97
CA PRO A 204 -7.03 0.80 -8.69
C PRO A 204 -6.28 -0.24 -7.88
N MET A 205 -5.23 0.15 -7.15
CA MET A 205 -4.47 -0.78 -6.30
C MET A 205 -5.36 -1.37 -5.21
N ILE A 206 -6.21 -0.56 -4.58
CA ILE A 206 -7.17 -1.00 -3.57
C ILE A 206 -8.19 -1.98 -4.18
N VAL A 207 -8.76 -1.65 -5.35
CA VAL A 207 -9.72 -2.51 -6.04
C VAL A 207 -9.09 -3.84 -6.43
N LEU A 208 -7.88 -3.81 -6.99
CA LEU A 208 -7.09 -4.98 -7.35
C LEU A 208 -6.79 -5.83 -6.12
N ALA A 209 -6.35 -5.23 -5.01
CA ALA A 209 -6.10 -5.92 -3.76
C ALA A 209 -7.38 -6.62 -3.24
N TRP A 210 -8.56 -6.00 -3.33
CA TRP A 210 -9.82 -6.68 -2.97
C TRP A 210 -10.15 -7.86 -3.89
N ILE A 211 -9.91 -7.75 -5.19
CA ILE A 211 -10.08 -8.88 -6.12
C ILE A 211 -9.13 -10.02 -5.73
N GLY A 212 -7.87 -9.70 -5.44
CA GLY A 212 -6.87 -10.63 -4.94
C GLY A 212 -7.29 -11.29 -3.63
N PHE A 213 -7.79 -10.51 -2.68
CA PHE A 213 -8.30 -10.97 -1.39
C PHE A 213 -9.42 -11.98 -1.57
N PHE A 214 -10.47 -11.68 -2.34
CA PHE A 214 -11.57 -12.63 -2.53
C PHE A 214 -11.15 -13.90 -3.26
N GLY A 215 -10.24 -13.80 -4.24
CA GLY A 215 -9.67 -14.96 -4.92
C GLY A 215 -8.84 -15.84 -3.98
N ALA A 216 -7.91 -15.25 -3.24
CA ALA A 216 -7.05 -15.96 -2.28
C ALA A 216 -7.86 -16.53 -1.11
N ARG A 217 -8.86 -15.80 -0.61
CA ARG A 217 -9.79 -16.27 0.43
C ARG A 217 -10.55 -17.52 -0.01
N TYR A 218 -11.02 -17.55 -1.25
CA TYR A 218 -11.69 -18.72 -1.81
C TYR A 218 -10.75 -19.94 -1.89
N LEU A 219 -9.52 -19.74 -2.35
CA LEU A 219 -8.51 -20.80 -2.41
C LEU A 219 -8.10 -21.31 -1.02
N THR A 220 -8.02 -20.40 -0.04
CA THR A 220 -7.76 -20.74 1.37
C THR A 220 -8.88 -21.62 1.92
N ALA A 221 -10.14 -21.29 1.62
CA ALA A 221 -11.29 -22.08 2.07
C ALA A 221 -11.26 -23.53 1.53
N TYR A 222 -10.73 -23.73 0.31
CA TYR A 222 -10.48 -25.07 -0.21
C TYR A 222 -9.33 -25.77 0.54
N GLN A 223 -8.21 -25.09 0.77
CA GLN A 223 -7.06 -25.68 1.48
C GLN A 223 -7.34 -26.04 2.94
N LEU A 224 -8.21 -25.29 3.60
CA LEU A 224 -8.71 -25.60 4.95
C LEU A 224 -9.84 -26.66 4.94
N GLY A 225 -10.29 -27.10 3.77
CA GLY A 225 -11.27 -28.19 3.63
C GLY A 225 -12.74 -27.77 3.75
N TYR A 226 -13.06 -26.48 3.73
CA TYR A 226 -14.44 -25.99 3.82
C TYR A 226 -15.20 -26.13 2.50
N VAL A 227 -14.47 -26.13 1.39
CA VAL A 227 -15.01 -26.29 0.05
C VAL A 227 -14.43 -27.57 -0.54
N ALA A 228 -15.29 -28.45 -1.05
CA ALA A 228 -14.86 -29.75 -1.58
C ALA A 228 -14.23 -29.68 -2.98
N HIS A 229 -14.60 -28.67 -3.78
CA HIS A 229 -14.16 -28.52 -5.17
C HIS A 229 -13.81 -27.09 -5.52
N VAL A 230 -12.77 -26.93 -6.35
CA VAL A 230 -12.37 -25.61 -6.85
C VAL A 230 -12.97 -25.36 -8.22
N TRP A 231 -13.58 -24.18 -8.37
CA TRP A 231 -14.04 -23.72 -9.67
C TRP A 231 -12.85 -23.45 -10.58
N ASP A 232 -12.75 -24.23 -11.66
CA ASP A 232 -11.67 -24.14 -12.63
C ASP A 232 -12.23 -24.20 -14.07
N PRO A 233 -12.42 -23.04 -14.73
CA PRO A 233 -12.99 -23.00 -16.07
C PRO A 233 -12.03 -23.44 -17.19
N PHE A 234 -10.71 -23.45 -16.93
CA PHE A 234 -9.71 -23.67 -17.99
C PHE A 234 -8.93 -24.98 -17.83
N PHE A 235 -8.69 -25.43 -16.60
CA PHE A 235 -7.80 -26.55 -16.32
C PHE A 235 -8.47 -27.70 -15.56
N HIS A 236 -9.80 -27.67 -15.37
CA HIS A 236 -10.59 -28.72 -14.73
C HIS A 236 -10.04 -29.12 -13.34
N THR A 237 -9.51 -30.34 -13.17
CA THR A 237 -8.90 -30.78 -11.90
C THR A 237 -7.52 -30.18 -11.64
N GLY A 238 -7.03 -29.30 -12.52
CA GLY A 238 -5.71 -28.68 -12.43
C GLY A 238 -5.53 -27.85 -11.15
N SER A 239 -6.50 -26.97 -10.85
CA SER A 239 -6.47 -26.15 -9.63
C SER A 239 -6.40 -27.00 -8.37
N GLU A 240 -7.18 -28.09 -8.29
CA GLU A 240 -7.17 -29.00 -7.14
C GLU A 240 -5.82 -29.71 -6.96
N ARG A 241 -5.16 -30.13 -8.05
CA ARG A 241 -3.81 -30.71 -8.00
C ARG A 241 -2.77 -29.71 -7.50
N VAL A 242 -2.85 -28.46 -7.94
CA VAL A 242 -1.94 -27.39 -7.49
C VAL A 242 -2.11 -27.14 -6.00
N LEU A 243 -3.36 -26.95 -5.53
CA LEU A 243 -3.65 -26.58 -4.14
C LEU A 243 -3.41 -27.72 -3.13
N THR A 244 -3.36 -28.97 -3.60
CA THR A 244 -3.08 -30.14 -2.75
C THR A 244 -1.63 -30.64 -2.87
N SER A 245 -0.83 -29.99 -3.71
CA SER A 245 0.57 -30.37 -4.00
C SER A 245 1.51 -30.17 -2.81
N ASP A 246 2.66 -30.84 -2.86
CA ASP A 246 3.72 -30.68 -1.86
C ASP A 246 4.24 -29.23 -1.81
N VAL A 247 4.26 -28.54 -2.96
CA VAL A 247 4.67 -27.13 -3.05
C VAL A 247 3.76 -26.23 -2.21
N SER A 248 2.45 -26.42 -2.31
CA SER A 248 1.48 -25.65 -1.52
C SER A 248 1.60 -25.95 -0.01
N LYS A 249 2.01 -27.17 0.35
CA LYS A 249 2.20 -27.62 1.74
C LYS A 249 3.60 -27.34 2.31
N MET A 250 4.48 -26.68 1.56
CA MET A 250 5.83 -26.35 2.02
C MET A 250 5.84 -25.33 3.17
N PHE A 251 4.79 -24.52 3.30
CA PHE A 251 4.67 -23.51 4.34
C PHE A 251 3.89 -24.07 5.55
N PRO A 252 4.20 -23.59 6.78
CA PRO A 252 3.52 -24.04 7.99
C PRO A 252 2.04 -23.63 8.04
N ILE A 253 1.63 -22.72 7.17
CA ILE A 253 0.26 -22.23 6.98
C ILE A 253 -0.07 -22.27 5.49
N SER A 254 -1.37 -22.27 5.18
CA SER A 254 -1.89 -22.18 3.81
C SER A 254 -1.22 -21.05 3.02
N ASP A 255 -0.64 -21.38 1.85
CA ASP A 255 0.00 -20.41 0.95
C ASP A 255 -1.04 -19.46 0.33
N ALA A 256 -2.23 -19.97 -0.01
CA ALA A 256 -3.37 -19.12 -0.39
C ALA A 256 -3.80 -18.22 0.77
N GLY A 257 -3.74 -18.71 2.00
CA GLY A 257 -4.03 -17.98 3.23
C GLY A 257 -3.06 -16.83 3.47
N LEU A 258 -1.76 -17.07 3.25
CA LEU A 258 -0.74 -16.02 3.27
C LEU A 258 -1.07 -14.93 2.23
N GLY A 259 -1.39 -15.32 1.00
CA GLY A 259 -1.83 -14.38 -0.04
C GLY A 259 -3.08 -13.59 0.37
N ASN A 260 -4.06 -14.25 1.00
CA ASN A 260 -5.28 -13.63 1.50
C ASN A 260 -4.98 -12.53 2.54
N VAL A 261 -4.09 -12.80 3.51
CA VAL A 261 -3.67 -11.79 4.49
C VAL A 261 -2.93 -10.64 3.82
N SER A 262 -2.01 -10.94 2.90
CA SER A 262 -1.25 -9.92 2.17
C SER A 262 -2.17 -8.97 1.38
N TYR A 263 -3.12 -9.50 0.62
CA TYR A 263 -4.08 -8.67 -0.11
C TYR A 263 -4.99 -7.83 0.81
N ALA A 264 -5.39 -8.37 1.96
CA ALA A 264 -6.13 -7.59 2.95
C ALA A 264 -5.31 -6.41 3.49
N LEU A 265 -4.03 -6.64 3.81
CA LEU A 265 -3.13 -5.59 4.27
C LEU A 265 -2.81 -4.57 3.19
N GLU A 266 -2.60 -5.00 1.95
CA GLU A 266 -2.43 -4.10 0.80
C GLU A 266 -3.63 -3.19 0.61
N ALA A 267 -4.85 -3.75 0.66
CA ALA A 267 -6.07 -2.96 0.57
C ALA A 267 -6.20 -1.96 1.72
N LEU A 268 -5.98 -2.40 2.97
CA LEU A 268 -6.06 -1.55 4.17
C LEU A 268 -5.02 -0.43 4.13
N MET A 269 -3.77 -0.73 3.80
CA MET A 269 -2.69 0.26 3.65
C MET A 269 -2.91 1.20 2.45
N GLY A 270 -3.60 0.74 1.41
CA GLY A 270 -4.03 1.59 0.30
C GLY A 270 -4.96 2.71 0.77
N TYR A 271 -5.91 2.39 1.65
CA TYR A 271 -6.81 3.37 2.27
C TYR A 271 -6.09 4.31 3.26
N MET A 272 -4.96 3.89 3.84
CA MET A 272 -4.25 4.67 4.86
C MET A 272 -3.58 5.92 4.30
N GLY A 273 -3.73 7.03 5.03
CA GLY A 273 -2.98 8.27 4.80
C GLY A 273 -3.49 9.15 3.66
N MET A 274 -3.02 10.39 3.69
CA MET A 274 -3.46 11.47 2.80
C MET A 274 -2.60 11.57 1.53
N SER A 275 -2.88 12.58 0.70
CA SER A 275 -2.20 12.82 -0.57
C SER A 275 -0.72 13.24 -0.42
N ASP A 276 -0.25 13.49 0.80
CA ASP A 276 1.13 13.84 1.13
C ASP A 276 1.87 12.72 1.88
N ARG A 277 1.32 11.50 1.89
CA ARG A 277 1.88 10.36 2.64
C ARG A 277 3.30 9.96 2.22
N TRP A 278 3.69 10.22 0.97
CA TRP A 278 5.08 10.02 0.50
C TRP A 278 6.12 10.80 1.31
N ARG A 279 5.75 11.92 1.94
CA ARG A 279 6.62 12.72 2.83
C ARG A 279 6.23 12.65 4.30
N THR A 280 4.94 12.50 4.63
CA THR A 280 4.48 12.49 6.03
C THR A 280 4.60 11.12 6.67
N MET A 281 4.54 10.03 5.88
CA MET A 281 4.65 8.65 6.36
C MET A 281 5.53 7.77 5.45
N PRO A 282 6.84 8.08 5.31
CA PRO A 282 7.73 7.29 4.45
C PRO A 282 7.77 5.80 4.82
N TRP A 283 7.68 5.48 6.11
CA TRP A 283 7.65 4.10 6.59
C TRP A 283 6.48 3.30 6.01
N MET A 284 5.29 3.89 5.94
CA MET A 284 4.09 3.21 5.43
C MET A 284 4.21 2.94 3.94
N VAL A 285 4.70 3.91 3.16
CA VAL A 285 4.98 3.74 1.73
C VAL A 285 6.03 2.64 1.51
N ALA A 286 7.06 2.59 2.36
CA ALA A 286 8.08 1.55 2.29
C ALA A 286 7.48 0.16 2.55
N PHE A 287 6.67 -0.01 3.60
CA PHE A 287 6.01 -1.29 3.87
C PHE A 287 5.03 -1.68 2.77
N PHE A 288 4.27 -0.74 2.20
CA PHE A 288 3.39 -1.00 1.07
C PHE A 288 4.19 -1.49 -0.15
N GLY A 289 5.31 -0.85 -0.46
CA GLY A 289 6.25 -1.32 -1.50
C GLY A 289 6.84 -2.70 -1.20
N ILE A 290 7.17 -3.00 0.05
CA ILE A 290 7.69 -4.32 0.49
C ILE A 290 6.61 -5.42 0.39
N LEU A 291 5.34 -5.10 0.66
CA LEU A 291 4.26 -6.05 0.47
C LEU A 291 4.11 -6.33 -1.03
N VAL A 292 3.94 -5.32 -1.87
CA VAL A 292 3.63 -5.54 -3.28
C VAL A 292 4.81 -6.12 -4.08
N ILE A 293 6.04 -5.61 -3.89
CA ILE A 293 7.18 -5.98 -4.76
C ILE A 293 7.75 -7.38 -4.38
N PRO A 294 8.31 -7.59 -3.17
CA PRO A 294 8.73 -8.90 -2.70
C PRO A 294 7.66 -10.00 -2.76
N LEU A 295 6.42 -9.74 -2.32
CA LEU A 295 5.38 -10.78 -2.40
C LEU A 295 4.94 -11.02 -3.85
N GLY A 296 5.02 -10.01 -4.72
CA GLY A 296 4.92 -10.20 -6.17
C GLY A 296 5.94 -11.21 -6.69
N VAL A 297 7.20 -11.13 -6.24
CA VAL A 297 8.24 -12.13 -6.58
C VAL A 297 7.86 -13.52 -6.08
N VAL A 298 7.39 -13.64 -4.84
CA VAL A 298 6.92 -14.94 -4.29
C VAL A 298 5.77 -15.49 -5.13
N SER A 299 4.80 -14.66 -5.52
CA SER A 299 3.69 -15.05 -6.38
C SER A 299 4.19 -15.59 -7.73
N ILE A 300 5.17 -14.92 -8.35
CA ILE A 300 5.81 -15.38 -9.59
C ILE A 300 6.46 -16.75 -9.42
N VAL A 301 7.20 -16.95 -8.33
CA VAL A 301 7.81 -18.26 -8.02
C VAL A 301 6.74 -19.34 -7.85
N LEU A 302 5.65 -19.07 -7.12
CA LEU A 302 4.59 -20.05 -6.94
C LEU A 302 3.90 -20.41 -8.26
N ILE A 303 3.69 -19.44 -9.16
CA ILE A 303 3.10 -19.68 -10.48
C ILE A 303 4.04 -20.53 -11.35
N THR A 304 5.33 -20.24 -11.36
CA THR A 304 6.28 -21.01 -12.18
C THR A 304 6.44 -22.43 -11.66
N LEU A 305 6.30 -22.65 -10.35
CA LEU A 305 6.31 -23.98 -9.76
C LEU A 305 5.06 -24.82 -10.09
N GLN A 306 3.91 -24.24 -10.46
CA GLN A 306 2.72 -25.03 -10.82
C GLN A 306 2.97 -25.99 -12.00
N PRO A 307 3.41 -25.52 -13.19
CA PRO A 307 3.74 -26.42 -14.30
C PRO A 307 5.05 -27.19 -14.09
N VAL A 308 6.03 -26.61 -13.38
CA VAL A 308 7.37 -27.19 -13.24
C VAL A 308 7.41 -28.33 -12.23
N ALA A 309 6.76 -28.15 -11.07
CA ALA A 309 6.78 -29.13 -9.98
C ALA A 309 5.50 -29.97 -9.93
N VAL A 310 4.33 -29.39 -10.25
CA VAL A 310 3.04 -30.09 -10.16
C VAL A 310 2.57 -30.62 -11.52
N GLY A 311 2.97 -30.00 -12.62
CA GLY A 311 2.49 -30.36 -13.96
C GLY A 311 1.03 -29.97 -14.20
N ALA A 312 0.52 -28.98 -13.48
CA ALA A 312 -0.86 -28.49 -13.57
C ALA A 312 -0.90 -26.96 -13.46
N TRP A 313 -2.04 -26.38 -13.83
CA TRP A 313 -2.30 -24.95 -13.73
C TRP A 313 -3.52 -24.68 -12.87
N CYS A 314 -3.51 -23.57 -12.14
CA CYS A 314 -4.62 -23.12 -11.32
C CYS A 314 -5.21 -21.80 -11.84
N SER A 315 -6.47 -21.83 -12.30
CA SER A 315 -7.13 -20.67 -12.92
C SER A 315 -7.22 -19.46 -11.99
N VAL A 316 -7.67 -19.67 -10.75
CA VAL A 316 -7.82 -18.58 -9.77
C VAL A 316 -6.45 -18.08 -9.30
N CYS A 317 -5.46 -18.96 -9.19
CA CYS A 317 -4.09 -18.58 -8.84
C CYS A 317 -3.48 -17.66 -9.91
N LEU A 318 -3.68 -17.99 -11.20
CA LEU A 318 -3.27 -17.13 -12.32
C LEU A 318 -4.02 -15.79 -12.32
N LEU A 319 -5.31 -15.77 -11.96
CA LEU A 319 -6.05 -14.51 -11.80
C LEU A 319 -5.42 -13.63 -10.71
N THR A 320 -5.16 -14.19 -9.51
CA THR A 320 -4.54 -13.43 -8.41
C THR A 320 -3.13 -12.97 -8.77
N ALA A 321 -2.39 -13.76 -9.57
CA ALA A 321 -1.10 -13.36 -10.08
C ALA A 321 -1.16 -12.17 -11.03
N VAL A 322 -2.11 -12.17 -11.96
CA VAL A 322 -2.32 -11.06 -12.89
C VAL A 322 -2.67 -9.79 -12.11
N VAL A 323 -3.52 -9.90 -11.09
CA VAL A 323 -3.84 -8.81 -10.16
C VAL A 323 -2.56 -8.24 -9.53
N MET A 324 -1.72 -9.10 -8.94
CA MET A 324 -0.45 -8.68 -8.32
C MET A 324 0.49 -8.01 -9.32
N VAL A 325 0.65 -8.60 -10.52
CA VAL A 325 1.50 -8.03 -11.58
C VAL A 325 1.00 -6.67 -12.07
N MET A 326 -0.32 -6.45 -12.12
CA MET A 326 -0.91 -5.16 -12.47
C MET A 326 -0.72 -4.10 -11.38
N MET A 327 -0.58 -4.49 -10.11
CA MET A 327 -0.31 -3.56 -9.01
C MET A 327 1.15 -3.08 -8.99
N LEU A 328 2.10 -3.90 -9.44
CA LEU A 328 3.53 -3.56 -9.45
C LEU A 328 3.84 -2.18 -10.08
N PRO A 329 3.44 -1.86 -11.33
CA PRO A 329 3.77 -0.57 -11.94
C PRO A 329 3.11 0.62 -11.21
N LEU A 330 1.92 0.43 -10.63
CA LEU A 330 1.20 1.49 -9.91
C LEU A 330 1.87 1.86 -8.58
N THR A 331 2.50 0.90 -7.91
CA THR A 331 3.18 1.12 -6.62
C THR A 331 4.55 1.79 -6.77
N LEU A 332 5.23 1.62 -7.92
CA LEU A 332 6.60 2.08 -8.10
C LEU A 332 6.74 3.61 -7.97
N ASP A 333 5.79 4.37 -8.52
CA ASP A 333 5.86 5.84 -8.54
C ASP A 333 5.89 6.42 -7.13
N GLU A 334 5.03 5.93 -6.23
CA GLU A 334 4.98 6.40 -4.85
C GLU A 334 6.25 6.03 -4.07
N VAL A 335 6.78 4.82 -4.28
CA VAL A 335 8.02 4.36 -3.65
C VAL A 335 9.21 5.23 -4.11
N VAL A 336 9.30 5.55 -5.41
CA VAL A 336 10.36 6.40 -5.95
C VAL A 336 10.26 7.83 -5.39
N ALA A 337 9.06 8.40 -5.32
CA ALA A 337 8.84 9.71 -4.72
C ALA A 337 9.29 9.77 -3.25
N MET A 338 8.94 8.75 -2.46
CA MET A 338 9.37 8.62 -1.07
C MET A 338 10.90 8.46 -0.95
N VAL A 339 11.54 7.66 -1.82
CA VAL A 339 13.00 7.49 -1.83
C VAL A 339 13.71 8.80 -2.20
N GLN A 340 13.21 9.55 -3.18
CA GLN A 340 13.76 10.87 -3.53
C GLN A 340 13.65 11.86 -2.36
N PHE A 341 12.51 11.86 -1.68
CA PHE A 341 12.30 12.65 -0.47
C PHE A 341 13.30 12.31 0.62
N MET A 342 13.40 11.03 0.99
CA MET A 342 14.32 10.56 2.03
C MET A 342 15.77 10.91 1.68
N ASN A 343 16.19 10.67 0.44
CA ASN A 343 17.54 11.00 -0.02
C ASN A 343 17.83 12.50 0.06
N LYS A 344 16.87 13.36 -0.31
CA LYS A 344 17.06 14.82 -0.24
C LYS A 344 17.12 15.30 1.21
N ARG A 345 16.27 14.80 2.12
CA ARG A 345 16.30 15.18 3.54
C ARG A 345 17.57 14.74 4.25
N VAL A 346 18.05 13.53 3.98
CA VAL A 346 19.33 13.05 4.53
C VAL A 346 20.50 13.88 4.03
N LYS A 347 20.52 14.23 2.73
CA LYS A 347 21.54 15.14 2.16
C LYS A 347 21.49 16.55 2.75
N SER A 348 20.32 17.02 3.18
CA SER A 348 20.14 18.29 3.91
C SER A 348 20.50 18.20 5.41
N GLY A 349 21.06 17.08 5.89
CA GLY A 349 21.52 16.92 7.26
C GLY A 349 20.46 16.45 8.26
N GLN A 350 19.26 16.08 7.80
CA GLN A 350 18.22 15.53 8.69
C GLN A 350 18.49 14.05 9.03
N PRO A 351 18.21 13.61 10.27
CA PRO A 351 18.45 12.23 10.68
C PRO A 351 17.48 11.25 10.02
N PHE A 352 18.01 10.25 9.30
CA PHE A 352 17.24 9.26 8.53
C PHE A 352 16.07 8.64 9.31
N TRP A 353 16.33 8.07 10.48
CA TRP A 353 15.31 7.36 11.25
C TRP A 353 14.17 8.26 11.73
N ARG A 354 14.48 9.51 12.10
CA ARG A 354 13.44 10.46 12.49
C ARG A 354 12.56 10.79 11.29
N THR A 355 13.16 11.13 10.16
CA THR A 355 12.44 11.46 8.92
C THR A 355 11.62 10.28 8.41
N PHE A 356 12.13 9.05 8.55
CA PHE A 356 11.45 7.84 8.12
C PHE A 356 10.16 7.58 8.90
N TRP A 357 10.20 7.71 10.23
CA TRP A 357 9.06 7.44 11.11
C TRP A 357 8.10 8.62 11.26
N MET A 358 8.62 9.86 11.24
CA MET A 358 7.86 11.09 11.53
C MET A 358 7.61 11.95 10.29
N GLY A 359 8.14 11.57 9.13
CA GLY A 359 8.10 12.43 7.95
C GLY A 359 8.81 13.77 8.12
N ASP A 360 8.66 14.64 7.13
CA ASP A 360 9.18 16.01 7.12
C ASP A 360 8.49 16.82 6.00
N THR A 361 8.82 18.10 5.90
CA THR A 361 8.48 18.96 4.76
C THR A 361 9.67 19.18 3.83
N ILE A 362 9.41 19.63 2.61
CA ILE A 362 10.44 19.88 1.61
C ILE A 362 10.08 21.06 0.72
N GLU A 363 11.07 21.88 0.40
CA GLU A 363 10.92 22.99 -0.55
C GLU A 363 10.98 22.53 -2.01
N GLY A 364 10.28 23.28 -2.86
CA GLY A 364 10.26 23.10 -4.31
C GLY A 364 9.21 22.12 -4.85
N GLY A 365 8.32 21.62 -4.00
CA GLY A 365 7.11 20.93 -4.45
C GLY A 365 5.95 21.91 -4.68
N SER A 366 4.84 21.41 -5.19
CA SER A 366 3.64 22.20 -5.50
C SER A 366 2.38 21.59 -4.89
N ASP A 367 1.31 22.38 -4.80
CA ASP A 367 -0.02 21.86 -4.47
C ASP A 367 -0.57 21.01 -5.62
N ASP A 368 -1.39 20.02 -5.28
CA ASP A 368 -2.00 19.14 -6.27
C ASP A 368 -3.19 19.83 -6.94
N THR A 369 -2.92 20.48 -8.07
CA THR A 369 -3.93 21.18 -8.89
C THR A 369 -4.42 20.34 -10.08
N ARG A 370 -3.72 19.25 -10.40
CA ARG A 370 -3.97 18.44 -11.58
C ARG A 370 -4.94 17.29 -11.30
N THR A 371 -4.91 16.71 -10.10
CA THR A 371 -5.78 15.58 -9.75
C THR A 371 -7.26 16.00 -9.81
N PRO A 372 -8.09 15.32 -10.63
CA PRO A 372 -9.51 15.63 -10.72
C PRO A 372 -10.23 15.23 -9.43
N ARG A 373 -11.40 15.84 -9.19
CA ARG A 373 -12.24 15.50 -8.03
C ARG A 373 -13.03 14.23 -8.31
N PHE A 374 -13.43 13.50 -7.28
CA PHE A 374 -14.31 12.33 -7.41
C PHE A 374 -15.67 12.64 -8.02
N THR A 375 -16.10 13.90 -7.89
CA THR A 375 -17.35 14.39 -8.49
C THR A 375 -17.22 14.71 -9.97
N ASP A 376 -16.01 14.74 -10.51
CA ASP A 376 -15.79 14.94 -11.95
C ASP A 376 -16.14 13.67 -12.74
N GLY A 377 -16.46 13.84 -14.03
CA GLY A 377 -16.83 12.73 -14.90
C GLY A 377 -15.71 11.70 -15.09
N LEU A 378 -16.11 10.45 -15.39
CA LEU A 378 -15.23 9.30 -15.60
C LEU A 378 -14.10 9.54 -16.62
N THR A 379 -14.35 10.40 -17.62
CA THR A 379 -13.36 10.75 -18.64
C THR A 379 -12.13 11.48 -18.09
N LYS A 380 -12.27 12.18 -16.96
CA LYS A 380 -11.16 12.84 -16.27
C LYS A 380 -10.53 11.96 -15.19
N THR A 381 -11.35 11.23 -14.43
CA THR A 381 -10.89 10.44 -13.29
C THR A 381 -10.20 9.14 -13.70
N ALA A 382 -10.69 8.44 -14.74
CA ALA A 382 -10.10 7.17 -15.17
C ALA A 382 -8.64 7.30 -15.68
N PRO A 383 -8.26 8.32 -16.48
CA PRO A 383 -6.85 8.51 -16.81
C PRO A 383 -5.97 8.83 -15.61
N ALA A 384 -6.50 9.52 -14.59
CA ALA A 384 -5.75 9.91 -13.40
C ALA A 384 -5.40 8.73 -12.49
N MET A 385 -6.14 7.64 -12.60
CA MET A 385 -5.87 6.37 -11.91
C MET A 385 -4.63 5.63 -12.44
N ALA A 386 -4.10 6.03 -13.59
CA ALA A 386 -2.99 5.35 -14.25
C ALA A 386 -1.92 6.33 -14.78
N TRP A 387 -1.84 7.56 -14.26
CA TRP A 387 -0.71 8.43 -14.64
C TRP A 387 0.59 7.79 -14.16
N GLY A 388 1.65 7.96 -14.96
CA GLY A 388 2.92 7.29 -14.74
C GLY A 388 3.02 5.87 -15.33
N VAL A 389 1.90 5.26 -15.72
CA VAL A 389 1.88 3.97 -16.43
C VAL A 389 1.53 4.14 -17.90
N ASN A 390 2.39 3.63 -18.77
CA ASN A 390 2.19 3.60 -20.21
C ASN A 390 2.02 2.16 -20.72
N LEU A 391 1.19 2.01 -21.75
CA LEU A 391 1.00 0.75 -22.48
C LEU A 391 1.62 0.84 -23.89
N PRO A 392 2.96 0.93 -24.04
CA PRO A 392 3.57 0.92 -25.36
C PRO A 392 3.41 -0.46 -25.99
N TRP A 393 3.09 -0.51 -27.29
CA TRP A 393 2.89 -1.76 -28.03
C TRP A 393 4.09 -2.71 -27.92
N THR A 394 5.30 -2.17 -27.74
CA THR A 394 6.53 -2.93 -27.61
C THR A 394 6.56 -3.77 -26.33
N LEU A 395 6.15 -3.19 -25.18
CA LEU A 395 6.08 -3.91 -23.91
C LEU A 395 4.89 -4.88 -23.90
N VAL A 396 3.76 -4.51 -24.51
CA VAL A 396 2.64 -5.43 -24.73
C VAL A 396 3.10 -6.64 -25.55
N GLY A 397 3.86 -6.41 -26.63
CA GLY A 397 4.46 -7.48 -27.42
C GLY A 397 5.44 -8.34 -26.60
N ALA A 398 6.26 -7.74 -25.74
CA ALA A 398 7.18 -8.47 -24.87
C ALA A 398 6.41 -9.35 -23.86
N THR A 399 5.32 -8.85 -23.29
CA THR A 399 4.41 -9.64 -22.44
C THR A 399 3.80 -10.81 -23.21
N VAL A 400 3.40 -10.62 -24.47
CA VAL A 400 2.89 -11.72 -25.32
C VAL A 400 3.97 -12.75 -25.61
N VAL A 401 5.22 -12.34 -25.86
CA VAL A 401 6.34 -13.28 -26.01
C VAL A 401 6.61 -14.05 -24.71
N GLY A 402 6.55 -13.40 -23.55
CA GLY A 402 6.64 -14.07 -22.25
C GLY A 402 5.54 -15.11 -22.04
N MET A 403 4.30 -14.77 -22.39
CA MET A 403 3.17 -15.71 -22.36
C MET A 403 3.39 -16.88 -23.33
N TRP A 404 3.90 -16.62 -24.54
CA TRP A 404 4.28 -17.67 -25.49
C TRP A 404 5.33 -18.62 -24.90
N TRP A 405 6.33 -18.09 -24.19
CA TRP A 405 7.35 -18.90 -23.51
C TRP A 405 6.78 -19.76 -22.38
N MET A 406 5.76 -19.29 -21.64
CA MET A 406 5.10 -20.11 -20.62
C MET A 406 4.43 -21.37 -21.20
N PHE A 407 3.85 -21.28 -22.41
CA PHE A 407 3.20 -22.41 -23.09
C PHE A 407 4.13 -23.18 -24.04
N PHE A 408 5.38 -22.73 -24.19
CA PHE A 408 6.35 -23.30 -25.12
C PHE A 408 6.56 -24.81 -24.93
N PRO A 409 6.71 -25.35 -23.70
CA PRO A 409 6.93 -26.78 -23.51
C PRO A 409 5.80 -27.66 -24.06
N GLY A 410 4.55 -27.24 -23.86
CA GLY A 410 3.37 -27.95 -24.36
C GLY A 410 3.26 -27.92 -25.88
N ASN A 411 3.60 -26.80 -26.51
CA ASN A 411 3.50 -26.63 -27.96
C ASN A 411 4.55 -27.44 -28.75
N PHE A 412 5.72 -27.67 -28.16
CA PHE A 412 6.84 -28.35 -28.82
C PHE A 412 7.19 -29.71 -28.21
N GLY A 413 6.43 -30.19 -27.22
CA GLY A 413 6.68 -31.45 -26.53
C GLY A 413 8.03 -31.49 -25.80
N VAL A 414 8.50 -30.34 -25.31
CA VAL A 414 9.78 -30.22 -24.60
C VAL A 414 9.56 -30.52 -23.12
N THR A 415 10.44 -31.32 -22.53
CA THR A 415 10.36 -31.73 -21.12
C THR A 415 11.69 -31.48 -20.38
N GLY A 416 11.70 -31.69 -19.06
CA GLY A 416 12.90 -31.55 -18.23
C GLY A 416 13.37 -30.11 -18.03
N ALA A 417 14.67 -29.92 -17.86
CA ALA A 417 15.25 -28.62 -17.49
C ALA A 417 14.98 -27.49 -18.51
N VAL A 418 14.92 -27.82 -19.80
CA VAL A 418 14.59 -26.84 -20.85
C VAL A 418 13.18 -26.31 -20.67
N ALA A 419 12.20 -27.19 -20.42
CA ALA A 419 10.82 -26.81 -20.19
C ALA A 419 10.66 -25.89 -18.97
N ASN A 420 11.40 -26.18 -17.90
CA ASN A 420 11.40 -25.40 -16.68
C ASN A 420 11.96 -24.00 -16.91
N SER A 421 13.05 -23.89 -17.68
CA SER A 421 13.62 -22.61 -18.08
C SER A 421 12.63 -21.77 -18.89
N PHE A 422 11.97 -22.33 -19.92
CA PHE A 422 10.98 -21.59 -20.70
C PHE A 422 9.83 -21.04 -19.84
N THR A 423 9.30 -21.89 -18.96
CA THR A 423 8.16 -21.51 -18.13
C THR A 423 8.52 -20.42 -17.12
N THR A 424 9.68 -20.56 -16.48
CA THR A 424 10.19 -19.59 -15.51
C THR A 424 10.52 -18.26 -16.19
N LEU A 425 11.26 -18.29 -17.30
CA LEU A 425 11.62 -17.09 -18.04
C LEU A 425 10.39 -16.41 -18.63
N GLY A 426 9.38 -17.15 -19.07
CA GLY A 426 8.13 -16.59 -19.56
C GLY A 426 7.42 -15.73 -18.50
N ALA A 427 7.26 -16.26 -17.28
CA ALA A 427 6.66 -15.53 -16.17
C ALA A 427 7.49 -14.30 -15.74
N LEU A 428 8.81 -14.42 -15.74
CA LEU A 428 9.72 -13.30 -15.45
C LEU A 428 9.64 -12.22 -16.53
N VAL A 429 9.64 -12.60 -17.81
CA VAL A 429 9.50 -11.65 -18.93
C VAL A 429 8.18 -10.89 -18.84
N ILE A 430 7.06 -11.57 -18.53
CA ILE A 430 5.77 -10.91 -18.30
C ILE A 430 5.92 -9.86 -17.19
N THR A 431 6.47 -10.25 -16.04
CA THR A 431 6.60 -9.38 -14.87
C THR A 431 7.43 -8.15 -15.17
N PHE A 432 8.67 -8.33 -15.64
CA PHE A 432 9.59 -7.21 -15.90
C PHE A 432 9.10 -6.32 -17.05
N SER A 433 8.36 -6.87 -18.02
CA SER A 433 7.74 -6.08 -19.08
C SER A 433 6.58 -5.24 -18.57
N VAL A 434 5.75 -5.77 -17.65
CA VAL A 434 4.67 -5.00 -17.01
C VAL A 434 5.21 -3.98 -16.02
N MET A 435 6.24 -4.30 -15.22
CA MET A 435 6.90 -3.32 -14.36
C MET A 435 7.50 -2.16 -15.17
N ALA A 436 8.08 -2.45 -16.34
CA ALA A 436 8.62 -1.44 -17.25
C ALA A 436 7.54 -0.56 -17.92
N MET A 437 6.25 -0.86 -17.73
CA MET A 437 5.15 0.01 -18.16
C MET A 437 5.07 1.28 -17.30
N ALA A 438 5.50 1.22 -16.03
CA ALA A 438 5.72 2.42 -15.23
C ALA A 438 6.91 3.21 -15.80
N GLU A 439 6.80 4.52 -16.01
CA GLU A 439 7.92 5.28 -16.59
C GLU A 439 9.15 5.25 -15.67
N VAL A 440 8.95 5.30 -14.34
CA VAL A 440 10.05 5.12 -13.36
C VAL A 440 10.68 3.73 -13.41
N GLY A 441 9.91 2.71 -13.81
CA GLY A 441 10.37 1.32 -13.94
C GLY A 441 10.96 1.00 -15.31
N ARG A 442 11.02 1.95 -16.25
CA ARG A 442 11.29 1.69 -17.68
C ARG A 442 12.59 0.96 -17.96
N ALA A 443 13.64 1.19 -17.17
CA ALA A 443 14.93 0.52 -17.31
C ALA A 443 14.84 -1.00 -17.10
N LEU A 444 13.83 -1.49 -16.38
CA LEU A 444 13.62 -2.91 -16.08
C LEU A 444 13.42 -3.76 -17.34
N ARG A 445 13.00 -3.16 -18.48
CA ARG A 445 12.89 -3.88 -19.76
C ARG A 445 14.20 -4.50 -20.23
N PHE A 446 15.35 -3.94 -19.85
CA PHE A 446 16.66 -4.45 -20.26
C PHE A 446 17.02 -5.77 -19.55
N VAL A 447 16.37 -6.08 -18.42
CA VAL A 447 16.51 -7.38 -17.76
C VAL A 447 16.06 -8.51 -18.68
N ASN A 448 15.09 -8.27 -19.57
CA ASN A 448 14.66 -9.24 -20.58
C ASN A 448 15.79 -9.69 -21.52
N ILE A 449 16.81 -8.85 -21.76
CA ILE A 449 17.98 -9.24 -22.55
C ILE A 449 18.77 -10.33 -21.83
N ALA A 450 18.93 -10.22 -20.51
CA ALA A 450 19.56 -11.28 -19.71
C ALA A 450 18.77 -12.59 -19.75
N PHE A 451 17.43 -12.52 -19.74
CA PHE A 451 16.57 -13.70 -19.89
C PHE A 451 16.71 -14.36 -21.27
N VAL A 452 16.84 -13.57 -22.35
CA VAL A 452 17.12 -14.10 -23.69
C VAL A 452 18.49 -14.76 -23.75
N LEU A 453 19.53 -14.14 -23.17
CA LEU A 453 20.88 -14.72 -23.12
C LEU A 453 20.86 -16.06 -22.37
N TRP A 454 20.19 -16.13 -21.23
CA TRP A 454 19.99 -17.37 -20.48
C TRP A 454 19.28 -18.44 -21.32
N LEU A 455 18.23 -18.05 -22.05
CA LEU A 455 17.51 -18.97 -22.93
C LEU A 455 18.44 -19.54 -24.01
N VAL A 456 19.22 -18.68 -24.67
CA VAL A 456 20.17 -19.08 -25.73
C VAL A 456 21.16 -20.10 -25.19
N VAL A 457 21.75 -19.84 -24.02
CA VAL A 457 22.68 -20.78 -23.36
C VAL A 457 21.98 -22.11 -23.05
N THR A 458 20.77 -22.06 -22.49
CA THR A 458 19.99 -23.26 -22.14
C THR A 458 19.70 -24.13 -23.36
N VAL A 459 19.29 -23.53 -24.47
CA VAL A 459 18.90 -24.23 -25.71
C VAL A 459 20.12 -24.79 -26.47
N LEU A 460 21.28 -24.12 -26.37
CA LEU A 460 22.52 -24.57 -26.99
C LEU A 460 23.22 -25.67 -26.19
N TRP A 461 23.13 -25.62 -24.86
CA TRP A 461 23.88 -26.53 -24.00
C TRP A 461 23.14 -27.84 -23.70
N LEU A 462 21.80 -27.86 -23.82
CA LEU A 462 20.99 -29.05 -23.59
C LEU A 462 20.66 -29.74 -24.93
N ASP A 463 21.25 -30.91 -25.14
CA ASP A 463 21.24 -31.63 -26.42
C ASP A 463 19.85 -32.12 -26.90
N GLN A 464 18.82 -32.06 -26.06
CA GLN A 464 17.51 -32.69 -26.28
C GLN A 464 16.40 -31.76 -26.81
N VAL A 465 16.74 -30.61 -27.42
CA VAL A 465 15.72 -29.68 -27.96
C VAL A 465 15.46 -29.96 -29.45
N PRO A 466 14.21 -30.25 -29.88
CA PRO A 466 13.86 -30.45 -31.28
C PRO A 466 14.29 -29.26 -32.17
N PRO A 467 14.73 -29.47 -33.42
CA PRO A 467 15.20 -28.37 -34.28
C PRO A 467 14.18 -27.25 -34.46
N GLN A 468 12.89 -27.58 -34.58
CA GLN A 468 11.81 -26.60 -34.71
C GLN A 468 11.67 -25.72 -33.45
N ALA A 469 11.79 -26.33 -32.27
CA ALA A 469 11.77 -25.62 -31.00
C ALA A 469 13.00 -24.70 -30.86
N ARG A 470 14.19 -25.16 -31.26
CA ARG A 470 15.41 -24.32 -31.25
C ARG A 470 15.25 -23.06 -32.10
N TRP A 471 14.75 -23.19 -33.33
CA TRP A 471 14.53 -22.04 -34.21
C TRP A 471 13.46 -21.09 -33.68
N ASN A 472 12.36 -21.61 -33.11
CA ASN A 472 11.35 -20.77 -32.48
C ASN A 472 11.90 -20.03 -31.25
N ALA A 473 12.72 -20.69 -30.44
CA ALA A 473 13.38 -20.09 -29.28
C ALA A 473 14.27 -18.90 -29.68
N PHE A 474 15.12 -19.08 -30.70
CA PHE A 474 15.97 -18.00 -31.20
C PHE A 474 15.18 -16.88 -31.86
N GLY A 475 14.15 -17.22 -32.66
CA GLY A 475 13.28 -16.24 -33.30
C GLY A 475 12.53 -15.38 -32.28
N THR A 476 11.89 -16.01 -31.30
CA THR A 476 11.14 -15.29 -30.25
C THR A 476 12.06 -14.54 -29.28
N GLY A 477 13.26 -15.06 -29.01
CA GLY A 477 14.31 -14.33 -28.26
C GLY A 477 14.80 -13.08 -29.00
N ALA A 478 15.06 -13.16 -30.31
CA ALA A 478 15.43 -12.01 -31.12
C ALA A 478 14.31 -10.96 -31.18
N VAL A 479 13.06 -11.40 -31.31
CA VAL A 479 11.87 -10.52 -31.23
C VAL A 479 11.82 -9.83 -29.87
N LEU A 480 12.01 -10.56 -28.76
CA LEU A 480 12.00 -9.97 -27.42
C LEU A 480 13.10 -8.91 -27.24
N VAL A 481 14.32 -9.16 -27.74
CA VAL A 481 15.39 -8.14 -27.76
C VAL A 481 14.95 -6.93 -28.59
N ALA A 482 14.42 -7.14 -29.80
CA ALA A 482 13.95 -6.05 -30.65
C ALA A 482 12.85 -5.20 -29.99
N LEU A 483 11.96 -5.81 -29.21
CA LEU A 483 10.87 -5.13 -28.50
C LEU A 483 11.35 -4.36 -27.27
N THR A 484 12.50 -4.71 -26.68
CA THR A 484 13.00 -4.08 -25.45
C THR A 484 13.85 -2.83 -25.71
N LEU A 485 14.38 -2.66 -26.93
CA LEU A 485 15.25 -1.54 -27.31
C LEU A 485 14.56 -0.17 -27.53
N PRO A 486 13.35 -0.07 -28.14
CA PRO A 486 12.79 1.22 -28.53
C PRO A 486 12.51 2.14 -27.34
N LYS A 487 13.00 3.38 -27.39
CA LYS A 487 12.68 4.41 -26.40
C LYS A 487 11.23 4.86 -26.59
N GLY A 488 10.35 4.44 -25.67
CA GLY A 488 8.95 4.86 -25.67
C GLY A 488 8.82 6.36 -25.36
N LYS A 489 7.61 6.91 -25.54
CA LYS A 489 7.33 8.30 -25.15
C LYS A 489 7.34 8.42 -23.63
N ILE A 490 7.97 9.46 -23.10
CA ILE A 490 7.87 9.89 -21.70
C ILE A 490 6.81 10.99 -21.67
N ARG A 491 5.79 10.85 -20.82
CA ARG A 491 4.67 11.81 -20.71
C ARG A 491 4.79 12.69 -19.48
N GLU A 492 5.42 12.19 -18.43
CA GLU A 492 5.50 12.84 -17.13
C GLU A 492 6.94 13.25 -16.79
N SER A 493 7.11 14.09 -15.78
CA SER A 493 8.43 14.39 -15.20
C SER A 493 8.43 13.95 -13.74
N TYR A 494 9.59 13.50 -13.28
CA TYR A 494 9.85 12.82 -12.01
C TYR A 494 11.00 13.51 -11.26
N GLY A 495 11.23 14.79 -11.57
CA GLY A 495 12.27 15.62 -10.96
C GLY A 495 13.67 15.00 -11.10
N THR A 496 14.32 14.70 -9.98
CA THR A 496 15.70 14.16 -10.00
C THR A 496 15.81 12.74 -10.54
N PHE A 497 14.68 12.08 -10.82
CA PHE A 497 14.66 10.72 -11.37
C PHE A 497 14.66 10.68 -12.91
N ASP A 498 14.33 11.80 -13.57
CA ASP A 498 14.28 11.89 -15.03
C ASP A 498 15.52 11.32 -15.76
N PRO A 499 16.77 11.55 -15.27
CA PRO A 499 17.96 10.99 -15.93
C PRO A 499 18.04 9.46 -15.94
N TYR A 500 17.30 8.78 -15.04
CA TYR A 500 17.26 7.31 -14.96
C TYR A 500 16.15 6.70 -15.84
N ILE A 501 15.29 7.54 -16.42
CA ILE A 501 14.22 7.12 -17.33
C ILE A 501 14.77 7.13 -18.76
N PHE A 502 15.10 5.96 -19.29
CA PHE A 502 15.84 5.80 -20.57
C PHE A 502 15.02 5.77 -21.85
#